data_AF-A0A067EYE5-F1
#
_entry.id   AF-A0A067EYE5-F1
#
_cell.length_a   1.000
_cell.length_b   1.000
_cell.length_c   1.000
_cell.angle_alpha   90.00
_cell.angle_beta   90.00
_cell.angle_gamma   90.00
#
_symmetry.space_group_name_H-M   'P 1'
#
loop_
_entity.id
_entity.type
_entity.pdbx_description
1 polymer ?
#
loop_
_entity_poly.entity_id
_entity_poly.type
_entity_poly.pdbx_seq_one_letter_code
_entity_poly.pdbx_strand_id
1 'polypeptide(L)'
;MAEEVELNPKQKKEIAKWFLLNSPAGEIQYVAKDLRLVLNDNEVYDEAVSESFPIYNKSHMICLQMPAGAGDVLVTSFGELGENEYLDPRTAQVAIVDHVKQ
;
A
#
# COMPACT_ATOMS: atom_id res chain seq x y z
N MET A 1 -22.71 -31.29 5.86
CA MET A 1 -21.59 -30.38 5.49
C MET A 1 -22.24 -29.11 4.99
N ALA A 2 -21.90 -27.95 5.55
CA ALA A 2 -22.35 -26.69 4.96
C ALA A 2 -21.71 -26.57 3.57
N GLU A 3 -22.48 -26.21 2.56
CA GLU A 3 -21.91 -25.86 1.24
C GLU A 3 -20.96 -24.68 1.45
N GLU A 4 -19.72 -24.82 0.96
CA GLU A 4 -18.78 -23.71 0.90
C GLU A 4 -19.34 -22.69 -0.10
N VAL A 5 -19.86 -21.58 0.42
CA VAL A 5 -20.34 -20.48 -0.40
C VAL A 5 -19.12 -19.77 -0.99
N GLU A 6 -19.00 -19.80 -2.31
CA GLU A 6 -17.95 -19.07 -3.00
C GLU A 6 -18.18 -17.55 -2.87
N LEU A 7 -17.13 -16.84 -2.45
CA LEU A 7 -17.18 -15.39 -2.29
C LEU A 7 -17.22 -14.68 -3.65
N ASN A 8 -18.03 -13.63 -3.75
CA ASN A 8 -18.02 -12.79 -4.94
C ASN A 8 -16.74 -11.91 -5.00
N PRO A 9 -16.38 -11.35 -6.18
CA PRO A 9 -15.17 -10.54 -6.33
C PRO A 9 -15.06 -9.36 -5.36
N LYS A 10 -16.19 -8.70 -5.07
CA LYS A 10 -16.22 -7.58 -4.13
C LYS A 10 -15.87 -8.03 -2.70
N GLN A 11 -16.38 -9.17 -2.25
CA GLN A 11 -16.04 -9.73 -0.94
C GLN A 11 -14.57 -10.16 -0.88
N LYS A 12 -14.06 -10.80 -1.94
CA LYS A 12 -12.64 -11.16 -2.06
C LYS A 12 -11.75 -9.91 -1.95
N LYS A 13 -12.12 -8.82 -2.64
CA LYS A 13 -11.41 -7.53 -2.58
C LYS A 13 -11.37 -6.94 -1.18
N GLU A 14 -12.51 -6.86 -0.49
CA GLU A 14 -12.55 -6.26 0.85
C GLU A 14 -11.72 -7.07 1.87
N ILE A 15 -11.71 -8.40 1.77
CA ILE A 15 -10.86 -9.26 2.60
C ILE A 15 -9.37 -9.06 2.24
N ALA A 16 -9.05 -8.96 0.95
CA ALA A 16 -7.71 -8.71 0.46
C ALA A 16 -7.15 -7.38 1.01
N LYS A 17 -7.94 -6.30 0.92
CA LYS A 17 -7.60 -4.99 1.51
C LYS A 17 -7.38 -5.09 3.01
N TRP A 18 -8.22 -5.84 3.72
CA TRP A 18 -8.05 -6.04 5.16
C TRP A 18 -6.71 -6.69 5.51
N PHE A 19 -6.26 -7.71 4.77
CA PHE A 19 -4.92 -8.31 4.97
C PHE A 19 -3.79 -7.30 4.73
N LEU A 20 -3.87 -6.51 3.65
CA LEU A 20 -2.85 -5.51 3.31
C LEU A 20 -2.77 -4.41 4.38
N LEU A 21 -3.90 -3.87 4.82
CA LEU A 21 -3.96 -2.80 5.82
C LEU A 21 -3.50 -3.25 7.20
N ASN A 22 -3.61 -4.54 7.52
CA ASN A 22 -3.18 -5.13 8.80
C ASN A 22 -1.84 -5.87 8.69
N SER A 23 -1.09 -5.66 7.60
CA SER A 23 0.25 -6.23 7.47
C SER A 23 1.17 -5.71 8.58
N PRO A 24 2.06 -6.54 9.15
CA PRO A 24 3.08 -6.05 10.09
C PRO A 24 3.97 -5.00 9.44
N ALA A 25 4.57 -4.11 10.24
CA ALA A 25 5.45 -3.05 9.75
C ALA A 25 6.61 -3.63 8.91
N GLY A 26 6.73 -3.19 7.67
CA GLY A 26 7.77 -3.66 6.74
C GLY A 26 7.46 -4.98 6.03
N GLU A 27 6.31 -5.61 6.29
CA GLU A 27 5.96 -6.92 5.71
C GLU A 27 4.91 -6.88 4.60
N ILE A 28 4.31 -5.70 4.30
CA ILE A 28 3.23 -5.58 3.30
C ILE A 28 3.59 -6.16 1.93
N GLN A 29 4.84 -6.07 1.48
CA GLN A 29 5.28 -6.66 0.21
C GLN A 29 5.19 -8.20 0.21
N TYR A 30 5.52 -8.83 1.34
CA TYR A 30 5.40 -10.29 1.50
C TYR A 30 3.93 -10.71 1.55
N VAL A 31 3.12 -9.98 2.32
CA VAL A 31 1.67 -10.24 2.41
C VAL A 31 1.01 -10.08 1.04
N ALA A 32 1.33 -9.04 0.29
CA ALA A 32 0.81 -8.85 -1.07
C ALA A 32 1.20 -9.99 -2.01
N LYS A 33 2.45 -10.45 -1.95
CA LYS A 33 2.92 -11.59 -2.75
C LYS A 33 2.14 -12.87 -2.44
N ASP A 34 1.90 -13.17 -1.17
CA ASP A 34 1.14 -14.34 -0.76
C ASP A 34 -0.34 -14.21 -1.16
N LEU A 35 -0.91 -13.02 -0.98
CA LEU A 35 -2.28 -12.71 -1.35
C LEU A 35 -2.55 -12.93 -2.83
N ARG A 36 -1.60 -12.58 -3.70
CA ARG A 36 -1.70 -12.81 -5.15
C ARG A 36 -1.87 -14.29 -5.48
N LEU A 37 -1.16 -15.17 -4.77
CA LEU A 37 -1.25 -16.62 -4.95
C LEU A 37 -2.57 -17.18 -4.42
N VAL A 38 -3.07 -16.64 -3.29
CA VAL A 38 -4.31 -17.08 -2.66
C VAL A 38 -5.55 -16.64 -3.44
N LEU A 39 -5.58 -15.39 -3.92
CA LEU A 39 -6.73 -14.86 -4.67
C LEU A 39 -6.88 -15.51 -6.05
N ASN A 40 -5.75 -15.78 -6.73
CA ASN A 40 -5.72 -16.27 -8.11
C ASN A 40 -6.61 -15.46 -9.09
N ASP A 41 -6.72 -14.15 -8.83
CA ASP A 41 -7.50 -13.18 -9.60
C ASP A 41 -6.71 -11.87 -9.62
N ASN A 42 -6.09 -11.57 -10.77
CA ASN A 42 -5.21 -10.40 -10.88
C ASN A 42 -6.00 -9.08 -10.84
N GLU A 43 -7.24 -9.04 -11.33
CA GLU A 43 -8.04 -7.81 -11.32
C GLU A 43 -8.40 -7.41 -9.89
N VAL A 44 -8.91 -8.38 -9.11
CA VAL A 44 -9.20 -8.16 -7.68
C VAL A 44 -7.94 -7.83 -6.88
N TYR A 45 -6.82 -8.48 -7.19
CA TYR A 45 -5.54 -8.23 -6.55
C TYR A 45 -5.02 -6.80 -6.83
N ASP A 46 -4.99 -6.38 -8.10
CA ASP A 46 -4.45 -5.08 -8.50
C ASP A 46 -5.29 -3.92 -7.92
N GLU A 47 -6.62 -4.07 -7.88
CA GLU A 47 -7.50 -3.11 -7.19
C GLU A 47 -7.25 -3.07 -5.68
N ALA A 48 -7.12 -4.23 -5.01
CA ALA A 48 -6.85 -4.27 -3.58
C ALA A 48 -5.52 -3.61 -3.22
N VAL A 49 -4.48 -3.86 -4.01
CA VAL A 49 -3.14 -3.30 -3.83
C VAL A 49 -3.12 -1.79 -4.04
N SER A 50 -3.67 -1.32 -5.16
CA SER A 50 -3.72 0.12 -5.48
C SER A 50 -4.50 0.93 -4.43
N GLU A 51 -5.60 0.38 -3.89
CA GLU A 51 -6.38 1.05 -2.85
C GLU A 51 -5.73 0.99 -1.45
N SER A 52 -4.97 -0.07 -1.14
CA SER A 52 -4.49 -0.31 0.24
C SER A 52 -3.10 0.25 0.52
N PHE A 53 -2.16 0.18 -0.43
CA PHE A 53 -0.78 0.59 -0.20
C PHE A 53 -0.65 2.07 0.21
N PRO A 54 -1.33 3.05 -0.42
CA PRO A 54 -1.27 4.44 0.03
C PRO A 54 -1.74 4.64 1.48
N ILE A 55 -2.81 3.93 1.88
CA ILE A 55 -3.36 3.99 3.23
C ILE A 55 -2.37 3.37 4.23
N TYR A 56 -1.84 2.19 3.91
CA TYR A 56 -0.84 1.51 4.73
C TYR A 56 0.42 2.35 4.92
N ASN A 57 0.98 2.89 3.83
CA ASN A 57 2.22 3.65 3.84
C ASN A 57 2.09 4.91 4.73
N LYS A 58 0.96 5.62 4.60
CA LYS A 58 0.66 6.81 5.41
C LYS A 58 0.44 6.48 6.88
N SER A 59 -0.31 5.41 7.18
CA SER A 59 -0.61 5.00 8.57
C SER A 59 0.61 4.47 9.31
N HIS A 60 1.53 3.81 8.61
CA HIS A 60 2.80 3.35 9.17
C HIS A 60 3.92 4.38 9.10
N MET A 61 3.66 5.56 8.51
CA MET A 61 4.61 6.66 8.35
C MET A 61 5.95 6.19 7.77
N ILE A 62 5.89 5.40 6.69
CA ILE A 62 7.10 4.84 6.09
C ILE A 62 8.08 5.94 5.67
N CYS A 63 9.35 5.60 5.68
CA CYS A 63 10.43 6.50 5.31
C CYS A 63 11.04 6.01 3.99
N LEU A 64 11.04 6.86 2.96
CA LEU A 64 11.56 6.54 1.64
C LEU A 64 12.76 7.42 1.31
N GLN A 65 13.80 6.83 0.75
CA GLN A 65 14.99 7.57 0.35
C GLN A 65 14.72 8.36 -0.93
N MET A 66 15.03 9.65 -0.89
CA MET A 66 14.95 10.52 -2.06
C MET A 66 16.16 10.31 -2.98
N PRO A 67 15.99 10.48 -4.32
CA PRO A 67 17.08 10.33 -5.28
C PRO A 67 18.27 11.25 -5.01
N ALA A 68 19.42 10.88 -5.55
CA ALA A 68 20.66 11.68 -5.50
C ALA A 68 21.13 12.08 -4.09
N GLY A 69 20.73 11.30 -3.06
CA GLY A 69 21.15 11.56 -1.68
C GLY A 69 20.50 12.80 -1.07
N ALA A 70 19.34 13.22 -1.58
CA ALA A 70 18.62 14.39 -1.10
C ALA A 70 18.03 14.23 0.32
N GLY A 71 18.20 13.06 0.93
CA GLY A 71 17.68 12.69 2.25
C GLY A 71 16.55 11.68 2.13
N ASP A 72 15.73 11.59 3.17
CA ASP A 72 14.58 10.69 3.21
C ASP A 72 13.30 11.48 3.41
N VAL A 73 12.19 11.05 2.81
CA VAL A 73 10.87 11.65 3.00
C VAL A 73 10.00 10.73 3.87
N LEU A 74 9.21 11.31 4.76
CA LEU A 74 8.16 10.59 5.50
C LEU A 74 6.85 10.65 4.72
N VAL A 75 6.27 9.48 4.44
CA VAL A 75 4.98 9.36 3.76
C VAL A 75 3.88 9.48 4.81
N THR A 76 3.24 10.65 4.91
CA THR A 76 2.19 10.92 5.91
C THR A 76 1.11 11.81 5.32
N SER A 77 -0.11 11.76 5.86
CA SER A 77 -1.21 12.67 5.46
C SER A 77 -0.92 14.14 5.79
N PHE A 78 0.04 14.44 6.69
CA PHE A 78 0.42 15.80 7.03
C PHE A 78 1.36 16.44 6.01
N GLY A 79 2.11 15.61 5.26
CA GLY A 79 3.01 16.04 4.19
C GLY A 79 2.44 15.82 2.78
N GLU A 80 1.24 15.27 2.65
CA GLU A 80 0.58 14.96 1.39
C GLU A 80 0.12 16.25 0.69
N LEU A 81 0.65 16.51 -0.50
CA LEU A 81 0.27 17.63 -1.37
C LEU A 81 -0.67 17.20 -2.50
N GLY A 82 -0.58 15.93 -2.88
CA GLY A 82 -1.37 15.27 -3.92
C GLY A 82 -1.29 13.76 -3.73
N GLU A 83 -2.02 12.99 -4.54
CA GLU A 83 -2.21 11.53 -4.36
C GLU A 83 -0.90 10.75 -4.16
N ASN A 84 0.18 11.17 -4.82
CA ASN A 84 1.50 10.53 -4.76
C ASN A 84 2.61 11.51 -4.34
N GLU A 85 2.28 12.71 -3.87
CA GLU A 85 3.23 13.81 -3.67
C GLU A 85 3.39 14.15 -2.19
N TYR A 86 4.62 14.07 -1.68
CA TYR A 86 4.93 14.24 -0.26
C TYR A 86 6.05 15.27 -0.04
N LEU A 87 5.77 16.27 0.79
CA LEU A 87 6.72 17.34 1.13
C LEU A 87 7.71 16.88 2.21
N ASP A 88 9.01 17.04 1.96
CA ASP A 88 10.02 17.13 3.01
C ASP A 88 10.24 18.61 3.39
N PRO A 89 9.73 19.07 4.56
CA PRO A 89 9.84 20.47 4.95
C PRO A 89 11.28 20.89 5.28
N ARG A 90 12.22 19.94 5.51
CA ARG A 90 13.61 20.26 5.84
C ARG A 90 14.40 20.73 4.62
N THR A 91 14.06 20.20 3.45
CA THR A 91 14.72 20.48 2.18
C THR A 91 13.85 21.29 1.22
N ALA A 92 12.57 21.50 1.56
CA ALA A 92 11.55 22.10 0.70
C ALA A 92 11.39 21.37 -0.64
N GLN A 93 11.58 20.05 -0.63
CA GLN A 93 11.44 19.18 -1.81
C GLN A 93 10.16 18.35 -1.72
N VAL A 94 9.66 17.97 -2.89
CA VAL A 94 8.49 17.09 -3.02
C VAL A 94 8.94 15.78 -3.62
N ALA A 95 8.66 14.68 -2.93
CA ALA A 95 8.86 13.34 -3.44
C ALA A 95 7.59 12.85 -4.14
N ILE A 96 7.76 12.23 -5.31
CA ILE A 96 6.69 11.51 -6.01
C ILE A 96 6.87 10.03 -5.70
N VAL A 97 5.89 9.42 -5.04
CA VAL A 97 5.97 8.07 -4.48
C VAL A 97 5.15 7.10 -5.33
N ASP A 98 5.79 6.04 -5.80
CA ASP A 98 5.08 4.84 -6.26
C ASP A 98 4.78 3.97 -5.04
N HIS A 99 3.54 4.05 -4.54
CA HIS A 99 3.16 3.39 -3.30
C HIS A 99 3.40 1.89 -3.31
N VAL A 100 3.21 1.23 -4.46
CA VAL A 100 3.33 -0.23 -4.60
C VAL A 100 4.80 -0.66 -4.64
N LYS A 101 5.70 0.19 -5.14
CA LYS A 101 7.14 -0.10 -5.26
C LYS A 101 8.00 0.47 -4.13
N GLN A 102 7.38 0.83 -3.00
CA GLN A 102 8.10 1.22 -1.78
C GLN A 102 9.22 0.24 -1.41
#